data_AF-A0A7C4HFE4-F1
#
_entry.id   AF-A0A7C4HFE4-F1
#
_cell.length_a   1.000
_cell.length_b   1.000
_cell.length_c   1.000
_cell.angle_alpha   90.00
_cell.angle_beta   90.00
_cell.angle_gamma   90.00
#
_symmetry.space_group_name_H-M   'P 1'
#
loop_
_entity.id
_entity.type
_entity.pdbx_description
1 polymer ?
#
loop_
_entity_poly.entity_id
_entity_poly.type
_entity_poly.pdbx_seq_one_letter_code
_entity_poly.pdbx_strand_id
1 'polypeptide(L)'
;MVGAEFVHLHVHTEFSLLDGMIRIKDLIERAVAFQMPAVAITDHGAMFGAVSFYKQARDNGIKPIVGCEVYVAPNKRTDRDEVGHHLVLLCKNYRGYQNLCRMVSASYLEGFYYKPRIDFELLAEHNDGLIALSACLKGEIASALKVDDLDRATAAAGRLKEIFSGNRFYLELQENGIADQLKVNRELIALGRKLNLPLVATN
;
A
#
# COMPACT_ATOMS: atom_id res chain seq x y z
N MET A 1 13.02 -2.04 27.80
CA MET A 1 13.08 -0.88 26.90
C MET A 1 11.73 -0.78 26.20
N VAL A 2 11.09 0.38 26.27
CA VAL A 2 9.85 0.65 25.55
C VAL A 2 10.27 0.89 24.09
N GLY A 3 9.86 0.01 23.17
CA GLY A 3 10.13 0.20 21.73
C GLY A 3 9.31 1.38 21.20
N ALA A 4 9.66 1.88 20.01
CA ALA A 4 8.88 2.95 19.39
C ALA A 4 7.41 2.56 19.24
N GLU A 5 6.50 3.49 19.53
CA GLU A 5 5.04 3.31 19.38
C GLU A 5 4.57 3.38 17.92
N PHE A 6 5.50 3.57 16.97
CA PHE A 6 5.23 3.74 15.56
C PHE A 6 6.16 2.88 14.70
N VAL A 7 5.63 2.36 13.59
CA VAL A 7 6.38 1.65 12.55
C VAL A 7 5.92 2.13 11.18
N HIS A 8 6.85 2.33 10.25
CA HIS A 8 6.48 2.71 8.88
C HIS A 8 5.90 1.51 8.12
N LEU A 9 4.71 1.69 7.55
CA LEU A 9 3.98 0.68 6.78
C LEU A 9 3.92 0.96 5.27
N HIS A 10 4.33 2.15 4.86
CA HIS A 10 4.43 2.57 3.47
C HIS A 10 5.82 3.18 3.28
N VAL A 11 6.72 2.44 2.63
CA VAL A 11 8.12 2.85 2.42
C VAL A 11 8.59 2.34 1.07
N HIS A 12 9.11 3.24 0.25
CA HIS A 12 9.73 2.89 -1.02
C HIS A 12 11.24 2.82 -0.85
N THR A 13 11.81 1.72 -1.31
CA THR A 13 13.24 1.45 -1.30
C THR A 13 13.86 1.81 -2.65
N GLU A 14 15.17 1.62 -2.76
CA GLU A 14 15.93 1.68 -4.02
C GLU A 14 15.38 0.75 -5.13
N PHE A 15 14.51 -0.21 -4.79
CA PHE A 15 13.83 -1.09 -5.76
C PHE A 15 12.57 -0.49 -6.38
N SER A 16 12.09 0.65 -5.89
CA SER A 16 11.17 1.52 -6.63
C SER A 16 11.95 2.31 -7.67
N LEU A 17 12.32 1.64 -8.77
CA LEU A 17 13.20 2.19 -9.78
C LEU A 17 12.69 3.53 -10.32
N LEU A 18 13.63 4.49 -10.45
CA LEU A 18 13.38 5.87 -10.90
C LEU A 18 12.60 6.75 -9.91
N ASP A 19 12.40 6.31 -8.67
CA ASP A 19 11.70 7.08 -7.64
C ASP A 19 12.34 6.92 -6.25
N GLY A 20 12.39 5.70 -5.71
CA GLY A 20 12.88 5.42 -4.37
C GLY A 20 14.41 5.54 -4.24
N MET A 21 14.86 6.18 -3.15
CA MET A 21 16.28 6.40 -2.84
C MET A 21 16.76 5.67 -1.58
N ILE A 22 15.85 5.06 -0.83
CA ILE A 22 16.17 4.46 0.46
C ILE A 22 16.78 3.07 0.24
N ARG A 23 18.07 2.92 0.52
CA ARG A 23 18.74 1.62 0.46
C ARG A 23 18.25 0.74 1.62
N ILE A 24 18.05 -0.56 1.36
CA ILE A 24 17.52 -1.49 2.38
C ILE A 24 18.36 -1.48 3.66
N LYS A 25 19.69 -1.44 3.51
CA LYS A 25 20.63 -1.38 4.64
C LYS A 25 20.39 -0.14 5.49
N ASP A 26 20.32 1.04 4.88
CA ASP A 26 20.14 2.31 5.59
C ASP A 26 18.77 2.37 6.28
N LEU A 27 17.72 1.82 5.65
CA LEU A 27 16.39 1.70 6.25
C LEU A 27 16.43 0.90 7.56
N ILE A 28 17.10 -0.26 7.54
CA ILE A 28 17.19 -1.15 8.69
C ILE A 28 18.04 -0.51 9.80
N GLU A 29 19.17 0.10 9.45
CA GLU A 29 20.01 0.84 10.42
C GLU A 29 19.22 1.96 11.11
N ARG A 30 18.38 2.69 10.37
CA ARG A 30 17.50 3.71 10.94
C ARG A 30 16.39 3.13 11.80
N ALA A 31 15.74 2.04 11.38
CA ALA A 31 14.73 1.37 12.19
C ALA A 31 15.30 0.89 13.54
N VAL A 32 16.50 0.32 13.54
CA VAL A 32 17.22 -0.08 14.76
C VAL A 32 17.55 1.15 15.62
N ALA A 33 18.11 2.20 15.03
CA ALA A 33 18.47 3.42 15.75
C ALA A 33 17.25 4.11 16.41
N PHE A 34 16.09 4.05 15.76
CA PHE A 34 14.82 4.55 16.30
C PHE A 34 14.08 3.54 17.18
N GLN A 35 14.65 2.37 17.45
CA GLN A 35 14.04 1.32 18.27
C GLN A 35 12.67 0.88 17.75
N MET A 36 12.46 0.91 16.43
CA MET A 36 11.25 0.42 15.79
C MET A 36 11.26 -1.11 15.78
N PRO A 37 10.21 -1.79 16.28
CA PRO A 37 10.18 -3.26 16.31
C PRO A 37 9.95 -3.90 14.93
N ALA A 38 9.46 -3.12 13.96
CA ALA A 38 9.14 -3.56 12.62
C ALA A 38 9.31 -2.41 11.61
N VAL A 39 9.41 -2.75 10.34
CA VAL A 39 9.31 -1.80 9.22
C VAL A 39 8.76 -2.52 8.01
N ALA A 40 8.03 -1.81 7.14
CA ALA A 40 7.59 -2.35 5.87
C ALA A 40 8.45 -1.88 4.69
N ILE A 41 8.39 -2.63 3.60
CA ILE A 41 8.71 -2.12 2.26
C ILE A 41 7.48 -2.32 1.36
N THR A 42 7.18 -1.34 0.53
CA THR A 42 5.99 -1.29 -0.33
C THR A 42 6.35 -0.65 -1.66
N ASP A 43 7.35 -1.20 -2.34
CA ASP A 43 7.86 -0.65 -3.59
C ASP A 43 6.80 -0.56 -4.68
N HIS A 44 6.99 0.38 -5.61
CA HIS A 44 6.09 0.65 -6.72
C HIS A 44 5.97 -0.52 -7.69
N GLY A 45 4.84 -1.23 -7.64
CA GLY A 45 4.48 -2.31 -8.56
C GLY A 45 5.47 -3.47 -8.59
N ALA A 46 6.36 -3.59 -7.60
CA ALA A 46 7.46 -4.53 -7.62
C ALA A 46 7.77 -5.08 -6.22
N MET A 47 8.35 -6.28 -6.19
CA MET A 47 8.83 -6.95 -4.96
C MET A 47 10.31 -7.35 -5.06
N PHE A 48 11.09 -6.65 -5.89
CA PHE A 48 12.47 -7.04 -6.21
C PHE A 48 13.37 -7.10 -4.97
N GLY A 49 13.18 -6.17 -4.04
CA GLY A 49 13.93 -6.11 -2.78
C GLY A 49 13.46 -7.08 -1.69
N ALA A 50 12.31 -7.77 -1.85
CA ALA A 50 11.62 -8.44 -0.75
C ALA A 50 12.46 -9.49 -0.01
N VAL A 51 13.16 -10.36 -0.74
CA VAL A 51 13.99 -11.41 -0.12
C VAL A 51 15.21 -10.82 0.58
N SER A 52 15.86 -9.83 -0.04
CA SER A 52 17.03 -9.15 0.52
C SER A 52 16.66 -8.41 1.81
N PHE A 53 15.56 -7.65 1.77
CA PHE A 53 14.99 -6.96 2.92
C PHE A 53 14.62 -7.92 4.04
N TYR A 54 13.90 -9.00 3.74
CA TYR A 54 13.45 -9.95 4.74
C TYR A 54 14.62 -10.55 5.54
N LYS A 55 15.68 -10.96 4.85
CA LYS A 55 16.89 -11.51 5.49
C LYS A 55 17.57 -10.46 6.36
N GLN A 56 17.91 -9.30 5.78
CA GLN A 56 18.64 -8.26 6.50
C GLN A 56 17.87 -7.74 7.72
N ALA A 57 16.55 -7.56 7.61
CA ALA A 57 15.73 -7.10 8.73
C ALA A 57 15.75 -8.12 9.88
N ARG A 58 15.58 -9.41 9.57
CA ARG A 58 15.62 -10.50 10.55
C ARG A 58 16.98 -10.61 11.25
N ASP A 59 18.06 -10.49 10.49
CA ASP A 59 19.43 -10.54 11.02
C ASP A 59 19.72 -9.38 11.99
N ASN A 60 19.01 -8.26 11.86
CA ASN A 60 19.10 -7.09 12.75
C ASN A 60 17.99 -7.02 13.80
N GLY A 61 17.22 -8.09 14.00
CA GLY A 61 16.17 -8.15 15.02
C GLY A 61 14.92 -7.30 14.71
N ILE A 62 14.78 -6.79 13.49
CA ILE A 62 13.61 -6.06 13.01
C ILE A 62 12.62 -7.05 12.41
N LYS A 63 11.32 -6.93 12.74
CA LYS A 63 10.28 -7.70 12.06
C LYS A 63 10.04 -7.13 10.65
N PRO A 64 10.35 -7.86 9.57
CA PRO A 64 10.05 -7.39 8.22
C PRO A 64 8.54 -7.48 7.95
N ILE A 65 8.01 -6.44 7.31
CA ILE A 65 6.66 -6.44 6.73
C ILE A 65 6.83 -6.29 5.21
N VAL A 66 6.59 -7.38 4.48
CA VAL A 66 6.69 -7.37 3.02
C VAL A 66 5.37 -6.86 2.44
N GLY A 67 5.44 -5.92 1.52
CA GLY A 67 4.30 -5.40 0.78
C GLY A 67 4.68 -4.90 -0.61
N CYS A 68 3.73 -4.23 -1.26
CA CYS A 68 3.87 -3.61 -2.58
C CYS A 68 2.82 -2.50 -2.71
N GLU A 69 3.20 -1.35 -3.25
CA GLU A 69 2.23 -0.35 -3.72
C GLU A 69 1.88 -0.67 -5.17
N VAL A 70 0.73 -1.32 -5.38
CA VAL A 70 0.29 -1.77 -6.70
C VAL A 70 -0.45 -0.65 -7.43
N TYR A 71 -0.41 -0.72 -8.76
CA TYR A 71 -1.23 0.12 -9.63
C TYR A 71 -2.52 -0.64 -9.97
N VAL A 72 -3.68 -0.08 -9.67
CA VAL A 72 -4.98 -0.68 -9.94
C VAL A 72 -5.62 0.04 -11.11
N ALA A 73 -5.79 -0.66 -12.24
CA ALA A 73 -6.47 -0.13 -13.41
C ALA A 73 -7.94 0.23 -13.06
N PRO A 74 -8.50 1.29 -13.68
CA PRO A 74 -9.90 1.67 -13.45
C PRO A 74 -10.88 0.61 -13.97
N ASN A 75 -10.47 -0.10 -15.04
CA ASN A 75 -11.23 -1.16 -15.71
C ASN A 75 -10.42 -2.47 -15.72
N LYS A 76 -10.26 -3.11 -16.88
CA LYS A 76 -9.47 -4.35 -17.01
C LYS A 76 -7.99 -4.01 -17.10
N ARG A 77 -7.15 -4.85 -16.50
CA ARG A 77 -5.68 -4.69 -16.58
C ARG A 77 -5.14 -4.75 -18.01
N THR A 78 -5.86 -5.40 -18.92
CA THR A 78 -5.52 -5.54 -20.35
C THR A 78 -5.80 -4.29 -21.18
N ASP A 79 -6.58 -3.34 -20.66
CA ASP A 79 -6.95 -2.11 -21.37
C ASP A 79 -5.76 -1.13 -21.38
N ARG A 80 -5.57 -0.40 -22.48
CA ARG A 80 -4.44 0.55 -22.65
C ARG A 80 -4.89 2.01 -22.56
N ASP A 81 -5.52 2.35 -21.44
CA ASP A 81 -6.17 3.63 -21.17
C ASP A 81 -5.37 4.47 -20.17
N GLU A 82 -5.36 4.08 -18.89
CA GLU A 82 -4.83 4.87 -17.78
C GLU A 82 -3.84 4.07 -16.92
N VAL A 83 -2.92 4.77 -16.24
CA VAL A 83 -1.96 4.14 -15.32
C VAL A 83 -2.65 3.50 -14.11
N GLY A 84 -3.82 4.02 -13.72
CA GLY A 84 -4.58 3.55 -12.58
C GLY A 84 -4.24 4.24 -11.27
N HIS A 85 -4.84 3.75 -10.19
CA HIS A 85 -4.71 4.29 -8.83
C HIS A 85 -3.75 3.46 -7.99
N HIS A 86 -3.15 4.09 -6.98
CA HIS A 86 -2.29 3.37 -6.05
C HIS A 86 -3.12 2.61 -5.00
N LEU A 87 -2.62 1.45 -4.57
CA LEU A 87 -3.14 0.69 -3.44
C LEU A 87 -1.97 -0.01 -2.73
N VAL A 88 -1.85 0.14 -1.42
CA VAL A 88 -0.80 -0.54 -0.65
C VAL A 88 -1.31 -1.89 -0.19
N LEU A 89 -0.56 -2.95 -0.49
CA LEU A 89 -0.86 -4.31 -0.04
C LEU A 89 0.27 -4.83 0.86
N LEU A 90 -0.08 -5.29 2.06
CA LEU A 90 0.83 -5.85 3.05
C LEU A 90 0.54 -7.33 3.28
N CYS A 91 1.59 -8.15 3.29
CA CYS A 91 1.49 -9.58 3.56
C CYS A 91 1.24 -9.83 5.05
N LYS A 92 0.04 -10.25 5.42
CA LYS A 92 -0.31 -10.67 6.79
C LYS A 92 0.31 -12.03 7.14
N ASN A 93 0.47 -12.91 6.15
CA ASN A 93 0.99 -14.26 6.30
C ASN A 93 1.60 -14.78 4.98
N TYR A 94 2.07 -16.03 4.98
CA TYR A 94 2.69 -16.66 3.81
C TYR A 94 1.74 -16.79 2.61
N ARG A 95 0.44 -17.06 2.84
CA ARG A 95 -0.55 -17.09 1.76
C ARG A 95 -0.69 -15.72 1.10
N GLY A 96 -0.69 -14.65 1.90
CA GLY A 96 -0.63 -13.28 1.41
C GLY A 96 0.59 -13.03 0.53
N TYR A 97 1.77 -13.47 0.97
CA TYR A 97 2.99 -13.37 0.15
C TYR A 97 2.86 -14.09 -1.19
N GLN A 98 2.37 -15.33 -1.21
CA GLN A 98 2.14 -16.08 -2.45
C GLN A 98 1.15 -15.37 -3.39
N ASN A 99 0.07 -14.84 -2.83
CA ASN A 99 -0.94 -14.10 -3.58
C ASN A 99 -0.39 -12.79 -4.14
N LEU A 100 0.37 -12.03 -3.35
CA LEU A 100 1.00 -10.79 -3.81
C LEU A 100 2.01 -11.06 -4.93
N CYS A 101 2.82 -12.13 -4.81
CA CYS A 101 3.71 -12.55 -5.89
C CYS A 101 2.94 -12.84 -7.18
N ARG A 102 1.82 -13.59 -7.11
CA ARG A 102 0.98 -13.86 -8.30
C ARG A 102 0.44 -12.58 -8.92
N MET A 103 -0.10 -11.68 -8.10
CA MET A 103 -0.64 -10.40 -8.57
C MET A 103 0.43 -9.53 -9.25
N VAL A 104 1.59 -9.39 -8.62
CA VAL A 104 2.71 -8.62 -9.20
C VAL A 104 3.22 -9.29 -10.48
N SER A 105 3.35 -10.61 -10.54
CA SER A 105 3.73 -11.30 -11.77
C SER A 105 2.72 -11.07 -12.91
N ALA A 106 1.42 -11.26 -12.65
CA ALA A 106 0.37 -11.03 -13.64
C ALA A 106 0.33 -9.56 -14.10
N SER A 107 0.61 -8.60 -13.21
CA SER A 107 0.66 -7.18 -13.56
C SER A 107 1.75 -6.84 -14.57
N TYR A 108 2.88 -7.56 -14.57
CA TYR A 108 3.93 -7.44 -15.57
C TYR A 108 3.64 -8.23 -16.85
N LEU A 109 3.04 -9.41 -16.75
CA LEU A 109 2.81 -10.30 -17.90
C LEU A 109 1.59 -9.89 -18.74
N GLU A 110 0.53 -9.40 -18.08
CA GLU A 110 -0.77 -9.16 -18.70
C GLU A 110 -1.18 -7.68 -18.60
N GLY A 111 -0.87 -7.04 -17.48
CA GLY A 111 -1.37 -5.71 -17.14
C GLY A 111 -0.47 -4.53 -17.51
N PHE A 112 0.70 -4.81 -18.10
CA PHE A 112 1.72 -3.81 -18.31
C PHE A 112 1.34 -2.85 -19.44
N TYR A 113 1.25 -1.56 -19.10
CA TYR A 113 1.14 -0.47 -20.06
C TYR A 113 2.30 0.50 -19.90
N TYR A 114 2.13 1.57 -19.11
CA TYR A 114 3.26 2.39 -18.61
C TYR A 114 3.79 1.89 -17.27
N LYS A 115 2.93 1.23 -16.49
CA LYS A 115 3.22 0.62 -15.19
C LYS A 115 2.62 -0.79 -15.17
N PRO A 116 3.14 -1.70 -14.32
CA PRO A 116 2.56 -3.01 -14.13
C PRO A 116 1.27 -2.88 -13.31
N ARG A 117 0.11 -3.07 -13.94
CA ARG A 117 -1.20 -2.84 -13.32
C ARG A 117 -1.92 -4.16 -13.01
N ILE A 118 -2.62 -4.19 -11.88
CA ILE A 118 -3.64 -5.19 -11.59
C ILE A 118 -5.03 -4.62 -11.88
N ASP A 119 -6.07 -5.43 -11.72
CA ASP A 119 -7.47 -4.98 -11.69
C ASP A 119 -8.21 -5.58 -10.49
N PHE A 120 -9.47 -5.18 -10.32
CA PHE A 120 -10.30 -5.64 -9.21
C PHE A 120 -10.69 -7.13 -9.31
N GLU A 121 -10.68 -7.72 -10.50
CA GLU A 121 -10.89 -9.16 -10.69
C GLU A 121 -9.75 -9.95 -10.04
N LEU A 122 -8.51 -9.62 -10.42
CA LEU A 122 -7.31 -10.26 -9.87
C LEU A 122 -7.18 -9.99 -8.37
N LEU A 123 -7.51 -8.77 -7.93
CA LEU A 123 -7.53 -8.41 -6.52
C LEU A 123 -8.53 -9.26 -5.73
N ALA A 124 -9.75 -9.45 -6.25
CA ALA A 124 -10.77 -10.28 -5.61
C ALA A 124 -10.33 -11.74 -5.52
N GLU A 125 -9.70 -12.28 -6.56
CA GLU A 125 -9.20 -13.66 -6.59
C GLU A 125 -8.06 -13.92 -5.60
N HIS A 126 -7.15 -12.94 -5.43
CA HIS A 126 -5.91 -13.10 -4.68
C HIS A 126 -5.81 -12.22 -3.41
N ASN A 127 -6.94 -11.79 -2.83
CA ASN A 127 -6.89 -10.94 -1.63
C ASN A 127 -6.53 -11.69 -0.32
N ASP A 128 -6.63 -13.02 -0.25
CA ASP A 128 -6.48 -13.72 1.03
C ASP A 128 -5.06 -13.58 1.59
N GLY A 129 -4.96 -13.42 2.91
CA GLY A 129 -3.69 -13.20 3.60
C GLY A 129 -3.09 -11.81 3.41
N LEU A 130 -3.81 -10.87 2.79
CA LEU A 130 -3.36 -9.48 2.60
C LEU A 130 -4.13 -8.48 3.46
N ILE A 131 -3.46 -7.39 3.80
CA ILE A 131 -4.02 -6.16 4.37
C ILE A 131 -3.83 -5.04 3.34
N ALA A 132 -4.85 -4.22 3.13
CA ALA A 132 -4.83 -3.12 2.19
C ALA A 132 -4.91 -1.76 2.89
N LEU A 133 -4.14 -0.78 2.41
CA LEU A 133 -4.23 0.62 2.81
C LEU A 133 -4.65 1.45 1.60
N SER A 134 -5.42 2.52 1.80
CA SER A 134 -5.98 3.34 0.71
C SER A 134 -4.94 4.12 -0.12
N ALA A 135 -3.65 4.04 0.21
CA ALA A 135 -2.52 4.71 -0.43
C ALA A 135 -2.54 6.24 -0.26
N CYS A 136 -1.62 6.89 -0.98
CA CYS A 136 -1.39 8.33 -0.96
C CYS A 136 -2.47 9.11 -1.76
N LEU A 137 -2.20 10.37 -2.09
CA LEU A 137 -3.09 11.20 -2.93
C LEU A 137 -3.42 10.61 -4.31
N LYS A 138 -2.63 9.64 -4.80
CA LYS A 138 -2.89 8.89 -6.05
C LYS A 138 -3.78 7.65 -5.85
N GLY A 139 -4.16 7.33 -4.62
CA GLY A 139 -5.17 6.31 -4.34
C GLY A 139 -6.56 6.73 -4.82
N GLU A 140 -7.40 5.77 -5.17
CA GLU A 140 -8.71 6.03 -5.79
C GLU A 140 -9.61 6.90 -4.89
N ILE A 141 -9.65 6.57 -3.60
CA ILE A 141 -10.47 7.28 -2.61
C ILE A 141 -9.95 8.71 -2.43
N ALA A 142 -8.64 8.88 -2.20
CA ALA A 142 -8.03 10.19 -2.03
C ALA A 142 -8.19 11.08 -3.27
N SER A 143 -8.08 10.49 -4.47
CA SER A 143 -8.26 11.19 -5.74
C SER A 143 -9.70 11.71 -5.92
N ALA A 144 -10.70 10.92 -5.50
CA ALA A 144 -12.11 11.33 -5.53
C ALA A 144 -12.41 12.44 -4.50
N LEU A 145 -11.92 12.29 -3.26
CA LEU A 145 -12.08 13.30 -2.20
C LEU A 145 -11.41 14.64 -2.57
N LYS A 146 -10.25 14.59 -3.24
CA LYS A 146 -9.56 15.80 -3.70
C LYS A 146 -10.46 16.68 -4.58
N VAL A 147 -11.30 16.07 -5.42
CA VAL A 147 -12.24 16.76 -6.33
C VAL A 147 -13.69 16.81 -5.81
N ASP A 148 -13.89 16.63 -4.50
CA ASP A 148 -15.20 16.71 -3.82
C ASP A 148 -16.22 15.64 -4.27
N ASP A 149 -15.77 14.53 -4.88
CA ASP A 149 -16.62 13.42 -5.32
C ASP A 149 -16.80 12.39 -4.19
N LEU A 150 -17.65 12.74 -3.23
CA LEU A 150 -17.94 11.91 -2.06
C LEU A 150 -18.62 10.58 -2.41
N ASP A 151 -19.39 10.54 -3.49
CA ASP A 151 -20.11 9.34 -3.92
C ASP A 151 -19.11 8.31 -4.47
N ARG A 152 -18.20 8.74 -5.35
CA ARG A 152 -17.12 7.88 -5.85
C ARG A 152 -16.19 7.42 -4.72
N ALA A 153 -15.83 8.31 -3.81
CA ALA A 153 -14.99 7.95 -2.65
C ALA A 153 -15.67 6.91 -1.75
N THR A 154 -16.98 7.09 -1.48
CA THR A 154 -17.78 6.14 -0.68
C THR A 154 -17.89 4.79 -1.37
N ALA A 155 -18.16 4.78 -2.68
CA ALA A 155 -18.26 3.54 -3.47
C ALA A 155 -16.92 2.78 -3.52
N ALA A 156 -15.81 3.48 -3.77
CA ALA A 156 -14.48 2.88 -3.79
C ALA A 156 -14.08 2.28 -2.43
N ALA A 157 -14.32 3.02 -1.34
CA ALA A 157 -14.09 2.53 0.01
C ALA A 157 -14.97 1.32 0.36
N GLY A 158 -16.24 1.33 -0.07
CA GLY A 158 -17.15 0.19 0.08
C GLY A 158 -16.64 -1.06 -0.63
N ARG A 159 -16.26 -0.93 -1.92
CA ARG A 159 -15.69 -2.03 -2.71
C ARG A 159 -14.44 -2.63 -2.06
N LEU A 160 -13.50 -1.79 -1.62
CA LEU A 160 -12.28 -2.27 -0.96
C LEU A 160 -12.56 -2.90 0.41
N LYS A 161 -13.53 -2.37 1.17
CA LYS A 161 -13.99 -2.97 2.42
C LYS A 161 -14.56 -4.37 2.23
N GLU A 162 -15.31 -4.59 1.14
CA GLU A 162 -15.88 -5.90 0.81
C GLU A 162 -14.80 -6.90 0.40
N ILE A 163 -13.89 -6.50 -0.49
CA ILE A 163 -12.76 -7.35 -0.94
C ILE A 163 -11.88 -7.74 0.27
N PHE A 164 -11.54 -6.77 1.11
CA PHE A 164 -10.67 -6.95 2.28
C PHE A 164 -11.48 -7.03 3.59
N SER A 165 -12.46 -7.94 3.59
CA SER A 165 -13.29 -8.21 4.75
C SER A 165 -12.49 -8.68 5.98
N GLY A 166 -13.08 -8.53 7.17
CA GLY A 166 -12.44 -8.91 8.44
C GLY A 166 -11.42 -7.90 8.96
N ASN A 167 -11.68 -6.60 8.79
CA ASN A 167 -10.82 -5.49 9.22
C ASN A 167 -9.42 -5.53 8.60
N ARG A 168 -9.35 -5.87 7.30
CA ARG A 168 -8.11 -5.92 6.51
C ARG A 168 -7.97 -4.73 5.55
N PHE A 169 -8.85 -3.74 5.64
CA PHE A 169 -8.75 -2.50 4.88
C PHE A 169 -8.69 -1.30 5.83
N TYR A 170 -7.73 -0.40 5.60
CA TYR A 170 -7.50 0.79 6.39
C TYR A 170 -7.48 2.01 5.49
N LEU A 171 -8.10 3.10 5.95
CA LEU A 171 -7.92 4.41 5.31
C LEU A 171 -6.60 5.01 5.80
N GLU A 172 -5.74 5.35 4.85
CA GLU A 172 -4.37 5.80 5.07
C GLU A 172 -4.32 7.33 5.16
N LEU A 173 -3.70 7.83 6.22
CA LEU A 173 -3.49 9.25 6.46
C LEU A 173 -1.99 9.58 6.36
N GLN A 174 -1.67 10.62 5.59
CA GLN A 174 -0.31 11.14 5.44
C GLN A 174 -0.34 12.66 5.61
N GLU A 175 0.60 13.22 6.38
CA GLU A 175 0.72 14.65 6.62
C GLU A 175 2.15 15.11 6.35
N ASN A 176 2.41 15.47 5.09
CA ASN A 176 3.74 15.87 4.60
C ASN A 176 3.79 17.37 4.25
N GLY A 177 2.84 18.18 4.77
CA GLY A 177 2.76 19.61 4.48
C GLY A 177 2.20 19.94 3.08
N ILE A 178 1.58 18.97 2.40
CA ILE A 178 0.90 19.17 1.12
C ILE A 178 -0.53 19.66 1.39
N ALA A 179 -0.92 20.81 0.82
CA ALA A 179 -2.23 21.42 1.08
C ALA A 179 -3.42 20.48 0.82
N ASP A 180 -3.35 19.68 -0.24
CA ASP A 180 -4.39 18.70 -0.57
C ASP A 180 -4.57 17.62 0.51
N GLN A 181 -3.48 17.22 1.19
CA GLN A 181 -3.56 16.19 2.25
C GLN A 181 -4.38 16.69 3.45
N LEU A 182 -4.32 17.98 3.79
CA LEU A 182 -5.10 18.51 4.90
C LEU A 182 -6.60 18.34 4.66
N LYS A 183 -7.07 18.62 3.45
CA LYS A 183 -8.47 18.41 3.04
C LYS A 183 -8.81 16.92 3.02
N VAL A 184 -8.02 16.14 2.27
CA VAL A 184 -8.26 14.71 2.07
C VAL A 184 -8.25 13.95 3.40
N ASN A 185 -7.32 14.24 4.32
CA ASN A 185 -7.26 13.59 5.64
C ASN A 185 -8.53 13.84 6.47
N ARG A 186 -9.06 15.07 6.46
CA ARG A 186 -10.31 15.39 7.18
C ARG A 186 -11.48 14.57 6.63
N GLU A 187 -11.56 14.46 5.31
CA GLU A 187 -12.61 13.70 4.64
C GLU A 187 -12.44 12.19 4.82
N LEU A 188 -11.21 11.66 4.78
CA LEU A 188 -10.91 10.26 5.09
C LEU A 188 -11.31 9.90 6.53
N ILE A 189 -11.07 10.79 7.50
CA ILE A 189 -11.53 10.59 8.88
C ILE A 189 -13.06 10.53 8.94
N ALA A 190 -13.76 11.44 8.26
CA ALA A 190 -15.22 11.44 8.21
C ALA A 190 -15.77 10.18 7.53
N LEU A 191 -15.16 9.77 6.42
CA LEU A 191 -15.51 8.56 5.69
C LEU A 191 -15.26 7.29 6.51
N GLY A 192 -14.14 7.25 7.24
CA GLY A 192 -13.80 6.17 8.16
C GLY A 192 -14.84 5.98 9.25
N ARG A 193 -15.32 7.08 9.85
CA ARG A 193 -16.43 7.05 10.81
C ARG A 193 -17.74 6.57 10.16
N LYS A 194 -18.09 7.12 8.99
CA LYS A 194 -19.32 6.76 8.25
C LYS A 194 -19.37 5.28 7.88
N LEU A 195 -18.26 4.72 7.43
CA LEU A 195 -18.18 3.34 6.96
C LEU A 195 -17.66 2.36 8.02
N ASN A 196 -17.37 2.82 9.24
CA ASN A 196 -16.73 2.03 10.30
C ASN A 196 -15.45 1.34 9.78
N LEU A 197 -14.57 2.13 9.16
CA LEU A 197 -13.26 1.71 8.65
C LEU A 197 -12.17 2.22 9.58
N PRO A 198 -11.17 1.39 9.91
CA PRO A 198 -10.04 1.83 10.71
C PRO A 198 -9.15 2.79 9.91
N LEU A 199 -8.44 3.64 10.64
CA LEU A 199 -7.46 4.57 10.09
C LEU A 199 -6.05 4.03 10.36
N VAL A 200 -5.10 4.36 9.49
CA VAL A 200 -3.67 4.11 9.69
C VAL A 200 -2.88 5.35 9.31
N ALA A 201 -1.88 5.72 10.11
CA ALA A 201 -0.95 6.79 9.78
C ALA A 201 0.28 6.20 9.09
N THR A 202 0.68 6.80 7.98
CA THR A 202 1.94 6.54 7.27
C THR A 202 2.61 7.86 6.93
N ASN A 203 3.74 7.81 6.22
CA ASN A 203 4.50 8.99 5.81
C ASN A 203 4.54 9.05 4.29
#